data_AF-A0A1Q3ZHX5-F1
#
_entry.id   AF-A0A1Q3ZHX5-F1
#
_cell.length_a   1.000
_cell.length_b   1.000
_cell.length_c   1.000
_cell.angle_alpha   90.00
_cell.angle_beta   90.00
_cell.angle_gamma   90.00
#
_symmetry.space_group_name_H-M   'P 1'
#
loop_
_entity.id
_entity.type
_entity.pdbx_description
1 polymer ?
#
loop_
_entity_poly.entity_id
_entity_poly.type
_entity_poly.pdbx_seq_one_letter_code
_entity_poly.pdbx_strand_id
1 'polypeptide(L)'
;MSKTINTVEQAFEKMNIAPNTKPVITGIPEQYVPILEKVFESLVISDAVRDGWEPDYDDRSQDKYESWFWVNNPSGFRFDDSDYADTNTGSVLGPLHSQQTTAKSKQFAELTAPIFKELYNPKK
;
A
#
# COMPACT_ATOMS: atom_id res chain seq x y z
N MET A 1 6.86 4.03 -23.65
CA MET A 1 5.67 4.23 -22.80
C MET A 1 5.43 2.92 -22.07
N SER A 2 5.58 2.86 -20.75
CA SER A 2 5.28 1.62 -20.01
C SER A 2 3.78 1.37 -20.08
N LYS A 3 3.38 0.11 -20.28
CA LYS A 3 1.97 -0.28 -20.28
C LYS A 3 1.38 0.06 -18.91
N THR A 4 0.26 0.78 -18.90
CA THR A 4 -0.52 1.00 -17.68
C THR A 4 -1.06 -0.35 -17.20
N ILE A 5 -0.67 -0.72 -15.99
CA ILE A 5 -1.19 -1.89 -15.25
C ILE A 5 -2.54 -1.51 -14.67
N ASN A 6 -3.60 -2.19 -15.07
CA ASN A 6 -4.95 -1.89 -14.61
C ASN A 6 -5.55 -3.01 -13.75
N THR A 7 -4.89 -4.17 -13.66
CA THR A 7 -5.32 -5.30 -12.84
C THR A 7 -4.17 -5.91 -12.05
N VAL A 8 -4.51 -6.66 -11.00
CA VAL A 8 -3.52 -7.36 -10.17
C VAL A 8 -2.79 -8.44 -10.98
N GLU A 9 -3.49 -9.15 -11.86
CA GLU A 9 -2.91 -10.19 -12.70
C GLU A 9 -1.85 -9.61 -13.64
N GLN A 10 -2.11 -8.44 -14.21
CA GLN A 10 -1.13 -7.72 -15.03
C GLN A 10 0.11 -7.30 -14.23
N ALA A 11 -0.04 -6.99 -12.95
CA ALA A 11 1.09 -6.69 -12.08
C ALA A 11 1.96 -7.94 -11.86
N PHE A 12 1.33 -9.08 -11.59
CA PHE A 12 2.03 -10.36 -11.41
C PHE A 12 2.74 -10.81 -12.70
N GLU A 13 2.06 -10.72 -13.84
CA GLU A 13 2.64 -11.05 -15.15
C GLU A 13 3.87 -10.19 -15.45
N LYS A 14 3.81 -8.89 -15.17
CA LYS A 14 4.94 -7.97 -15.36
C LYS A 14 6.15 -8.35 -14.51
N MET A 15 5.92 -8.92 -13.33
CA MET A 15 6.96 -9.43 -12.44
C MET A 15 7.40 -10.86 -12.79
N ASN A 16 6.89 -11.45 -13.88
CA ASN A 16 7.10 -12.85 -14.28
C ASN A 16 6.65 -13.85 -13.21
N ILE A 17 5.60 -13.52 -12.46
CA ILE A 17 4.97 -14.36 -11.44
C ILE A 17 3.65 -14.87 -12.01
N ALA A 18 3.31 -16.15 -11.80
CA ALA A 18 2.02 -16.67 -12.23
C ALA A 18 0.88 -15.93 -11.48
N PRO A 19 -0.21 -15.53 -12.15
CA PRO A 19 -1.36 -14.92 -11.49
C PRO A 19 -1.85 -15.78 -10.32
N ASN A 20 -2.16 -15.15 -9.19
CA ASN A 20 -2.58 -15.82 -7.94
C ASN A 20 -1.51 -16.68 -7.24
N THR A 21 -0.22 -16.52 -7.57
CA THR A 21 0.86 -17.15 -6.79
C THR A 21 0.80 -16.68 -5.35
N LYS A 22 0.81 -17.63 -4.42
CA LYS A 22 0.89 -17.37 -2.97
C LYS A 22 2.28 -17.70 -2.46
N PRO A 23 2.83 -16.92 -1.51
CA PRO A 23 4.10 -17.25 -0.89
C PRO A 23 3.96 -18.55 -0.07
N VAL A 24 5.02 -19.36 -0.04
CA VAL A 24 5.10 -20.50 0.89
C VAL A 24 5.49 -19.95 2.27
N ILE A 25 4.55 -19.99 3.21
CA ILE A 25 4.75 -19.48 4.57
C ILE A 25 4.76 -20.64 5.55
N THR A 26 5.86 -20.80 6.28
CA THR A 26 6.06 -21.87 7.27
C THR A 26 6.63 -21.30 8.56
N GLY A 27 6.37 -21.95 9.70
CA GLY A 27 6.96 -21.57 10.99
C GLY A 27 6.23 -20.44 11.73
N ILE A 28 5.01 -20.10 11.31
CA ILE A 28 4.15 -19.15 12.01
C ILE A 28 2.75 -19.77 12.26
N PRO A 29 1.99 -19.24 13.23
CA PRO A 29 0.59 -19.61 13.40
C PRO A 29 -0.27 -19.31 12.17
N GLU A 30 -1.19 -20.23 11.84
CA GLU A 30 -2.05 -20.16 10.65
C GLU A 30 -2.90 -18.89 10.59
N GLN A 31 -3.26 -18.31 11.74
CA GLN A 31 -4.06 -17.08 11.77
C GLN A 31 -3.38 -15.86 11.10
N TYR A 32 -2.05 -15.88 10.95
CA TYR A 32 -1.31 -14.76 10.35
C TYR A 32 -1.08 -14.94 8.85
N VAL A 33 -1.25 -16.15 8.32
CA VAL A 33 -1.00 -16.46 6.89
C VAL A 33 -1.84 -15.58 5.96
N PRO A 34 -3.16 -15.36 6.18
CA PRO A 34 -3.97 -14.55 5.26
C PRO A 34 -3.48 -13.10 5.15
N ILE A 35 -3.02 -12.51 6.25
CA ILE A 35 -2.49 -11.14 6.25
C ILE A 35 -1.20 -11.07 5.44
N LEU A 36 -0.31 -12.04 5.61
CA LEU A 36 0.95 -12.08 4.89
C LEU A 36 0.78 -12.34 3.39
N GLU A 37 -0.19 -13.16 2.99
CA GLU A 37 -0.56 -13.31 1.57
C GLU A 37 -0.99 -11.98 0.95
N LYS A 38 -1.79 -11.18 1.67
CA LYS A 38 -2.25 -9.86 1.22
C LYS A 38 -1.13 -8.82 1.19
N VAL A 39 -0.21 -8.87 2.15
CA VAL A 39 1.00 -8.04 2.15
C VAL A 39 1.86 -8.37 0.94
N PHE A 40 2.10 -9.66 0.66
CA PHE A 40 2.83 -10.11 -0.53
C PHE A 40 2.19 -9.60 -1.83
N GLU A 41 0.87 -9.74 -1.97
CA GLU A 41 0.14 -9.22 -3.12
C GLU A 41 0.37 -7.71 -3.31
N SER A 42 0.32 -6.92 -2.23
CA SER A 42 0.57 -5.47 -2.26
C SER A 42 2.01 -5.11 -2.65
N LEU A 43 3.00 -5.92 -2.27
CA LEU A 43 4.41 -5.73 -2.64
C LEU A 43 4.61 -5.96 -4.14
N VAL A 44 4.08 -7.04 -4.68
CA VAL A 44 4.17 -7.35 -6.12
C VAL A 44 3.54 -6.23 -6.96
N ILE A 45 2.37 -5.72 -6.54
CA ILE A 45 1.72 -4.58 -7.21
C ILE A 45 2.60 -3.33 -7.15
N SER A 46 3.18 -3.03 -5.98
CA SER A 46 4.08 -1.89 -5.81
C SER A 46 5.29 -1.94 -6.76
N ASP A 47 5.96 -3.10 -6.83
CA ASP A 47 7.15 -3.28 -7.67
C ASP A 47 6.80 -3.16 -9.15
N ALA A 48 5.68 -3.75 -9.55
CA ALA A 48 5.19 -3.69 -10.92
C ALA A 48 4.87 -2.25 -11.35
N VAL A 49 4.26 -1.45 -10.47
CA VAL A 49 3.94 -0.03 -10.72
C VAL A 49 5.21 0.84 -10.71
N ARG A 50 6.18 0.53 -9.85
CA ARG A 50 7.44 1.27 -9.75
C ARG A 50 8.28 1.18 -11.02
N ASP A 51 8.20 0.08 -11.76
CA ASP A 51 8.97 -0.12 -13.00
C ASP A 51 10.49 -0.09 -12.74
N GLY A 52 10.95 -0.75 -11.66
CA GLY A 52 12.37 -0.82 -11.28
C GLY A 52 12.94 0.47 -10.67
N TRP A 53 12.11 1.48 -10.43
CA TRP A 53 12.48 2.62 -9.62
C TRP A 53 12.42 2.27 -8.14
N GLU A 54 13.47 2.60 -7.38
CA GLU A 54 13.50 2.44 -5.93
C GLU A 54 13.71 3.81 -5.27
N PRO A 55 13.01 4.09 -4.15
CA PRO A 55 13.21 5.32 -3.40
C PRO A 55 14.57 5.29 -2.70
N ASP A 56 15.42 6.29 -2.96
CA ASP A 56 16.62 6.56 -2.18
C ASP A 56 16.25 7.55 -1.07
N TYR A 57 16.15 7.04 0.15
CA TYR A 57 15.77 7.86 1.31
C TYR A 57 16.88 8.77 1.82
N ASP A 58 18.12 8.60 1.36
CA ASP A 58 19.21 9.53 1.64
C ASP A 58 19.19 10.73 0.67
N ASP A 59 18.63 10.57 -0.52
CA ASP A 59 18.40 11.65 -1.48
C ASP A 59 17.12 12.44 -1.18
N ARG A 60 17.30 13.61 -0.58
CA ARG A 60 16.23 14.58 -0.28
C ARG A 60 15.68 15.31 -1.51
N SER A 61 16.35 15.25 -2.65
CA SER A 61 15.92 15.91 -3.89
C SER A 61 14.92 15.07 -4.69
N GLN A 62 14.89 13.76 -4.44
CA GLN A 62 13.98 12.85 -5.12
C GLN A 62 12.60 12.92 -4.48
N ASP A 63 11.62 13.35 -5.27
CA ASP A 63 10.20 13.27 -4.92
C ASP A 63 9.77 11.81 -4.73
N LYS A 64 9.08 11.56 -3.62
CA LYS A 64 8.57 10.24 -3.21
C LYS A 64 7.10 10.40 -2.86
N TYR A 65 6.25 9.68 -3.58
CA TYR A 65 4.80 9.78 -3.44
C TYR A 65 4.25 8.52 -2.79
N GLU A 66 3.75 8.66 -1.58
CA GLU A 66 3.12 7.57 -0.83
C GLU A 66 1.61 7.59 -1.04
N SER A 67 1.01 6.40 -0.98
CA SER A 67 -0.43 6.22 -1.15
C SER A 67 -1.11 6.18 0.21
N TRP A 68 -1.69 7.31 0.59
CA TRP A 68 -2.43 7.46 1.85
C TRP A 68 -3.93 7.23 1.61
N PHE A 69 -4.50 6.22 2.27
CA PHE A 69 -5.93 5.96 2.32
C PHE A 69 -6.54 6.67 3.53
N TRP A 70 -7.53 7.52 3.26
CA TRP A 70 -8.29 8.20 4.31
C TRP A 70 -9.15 7.22 5.09
N VAL A 71 -9.10 7.30 6.41
CA VAL A 71 -9.93 6.49 7.29
C VAL A 71 -11.13 7.32 7.72
N ASN A 72 -12.34 6.89 7.36
CA ASN A 72 -13.58 7.60 7.70
C ASN A 72 -14.07 7.33 9.13
N ASN A 73 -13.48 6.37 9.84
CA ASN A 73 -13.79 6.04 11.22
C ASN A 73 -12.63 6.44 12.15
N PRO A 74 -12.88 6.68 13.46
CA PRO A 74 -11.81 6.99 14.40
C PRO A 74 -10.74 5.89 14.35
N SER A 75 -9.50 6.26 14.04
CA SER A 75 -8.35 5.36 13.87
C SER A 75 -7.87 4.71 15.19
N GLY A 76 -8.61 4.90 16.29
CA GLY A 76 -8.18 4.53 17.64
C GLY A 76 -7.18 5.52 18.26
N PHE A 77 -6.56 6.40 17.46
CA PHE A 77 -5.74 7.49 17.95
C PHE A 77 -6.62 8.65 18.42
N ARG A 78 -6.44 9.08 19.67
CA ARG A 78 -7.09 10.28 20.21
C ARG A 78 -6.09 11.42 20.27
N PHE A 79 -6.49 12.53 19.71
CA PHE A 79 -5.89 13.83 19.98
C PHE A 79 -6.46 14.34 21.31
N ASP A 80 -5.60 14.65 22.29
CA ASP A 80 -6.01 14.92 23.68
C ASP A 80 -6.37 16.41 23.87
N ASP A 81 -5.46 17.33 23.54
CA ASP A 81 -5.72 18.77 23.60
C ASP A 81 -4.73 19.60 22.77
N SER A 82 -5.10 20.84 22.43
CA SER A 82 -4.22 21.89 21.91
C SER A 82 -4.62 23.24 22.52
N ASP A 83 -3.68 23.88 23.21
CA ASP A 83 -3.89 25.20 23.80
C ASP A 83 -3.50 26.32 22.83
N TYR A 84 -4.42 27.27 22.62
CA TYR A 84 -4.26 28.51 21.83
C TYR A 84 -3.93 28.36 20.32
N ALA A 85 -4.24 27.23 19.70
CA ALA A 85 -4.04 27.04 18.25
C ALA A 85 -5.22 26.32 17.57
N ASP A 86 -5.57 26.76 16.36
CA ASP A 86 -6.47 26.02 15.46
C ASP A 86 -5.80 24.70 15.06
N THR A 87 -6.36 23.57 15.51
CA THR A 87 -5.82 22.26 15.21
C THR A 87 -6.77 21.45 14.35
N ASN A 88 -6.25 20.93 13.23
CA ASN A 88 -6.92 19.96 12.37
C ASN A 88 -6.17 18.63 12.46
N THR A 89 -6.88 17.54 12.70
CA THR A 89 -6.30 16.19 12.78
C THR A 89 -6.93 15.29 11.75
N GLY A 90 -6.09 14.59 10.99
CA GLY A 90 -6.49 13.61 10.00
C GLY A 90 -5.78 12.30 10.29
N SER A 91 -6.47 11.18 10.03
CA SER A 91 -5.88 9.85 10.09
C SER A 91 -5.84 9.23 8.70
N VAL A 92 -4.66 8.77 8.32
CA VAL A 92 -4.43 8.07 7.07
C VAL A 92 -3.76 6.73 7.37
N LEU A 93 -4.09 5.72 6.56
CA LEU A 93 -3.43 4.42 6.55
C LEU A 93 -2.87 4.20 5.16
N GLY A 94 -1.65 3.69 5.06
CA GLY A 94 -1.03 3.43 3.77
C GLY A 94 0.17 2.51 3.94
N PRO A 95 0.52 1.75 2.90
CA PRO A 95 1.78 1.04 2.91
C PRO A 95 2.94 2.02 2.74
N LEU A 96 4.09 1.70 3.34
CA LEU A 96 5.37 2.40 3.12
C LEU A 96 5.94 2.05 1.73
N HIS A 97 5.14 2.16 0.68
CA HIS A 97 5.51 1.88 -0.71
C HIS A 97 5.53 3.18 -1.50
N SER A 98 6.63 3.93 -1.39
CA SER A 98 6.83 5.15 -2.17
C SER A 98 6.85 4.89 -3.68
N GLN A 99 6.31 5.82 -4.45
CA GLN A 99 6.27 5.81 -5.92
C GLN A 99 6.97 7.06 -6.47
N GLN A 100 7.51 6.96 -7.69
CA GLN A 100 8.23 8.05 -8.34
C GLN A 100 7.34 9.24 -8.71
N THR A 101 6.05 9.01 -8.97
CA THR A 101 5.12 10.04 -9.43
C THR A 101 3.76 9.91 -8.77
N THR A 102 3.01 11.00 -8.73
CA THR A 102 1.61 11.02 -8.27
C THR A 102 0.72 10.08 -9.07
N ALA A 103 0.96 9.94 -10.38
CA ALA A 103 0.20 9.03 -11.24
C ALA A 103 0.43 7.56 -10.86
N LYS A 104 1.68 7.17 -10.62
CA LYS A 104 2.04 5.82 -10.14
C LYS A 104 1.47 5.56 -8.74
N SER A 105 1.55 6.53 -7.83
CA SER A 105 0.93 6.44 -6.51
C SER A 105 -0.59 6.25 -6.60
N LYS A 106 -1.28 7.00 -7.47
CA LYS A 106 -2.72 6.82 -7.68
C LYS A 106 -3.07 5.45 -8.26
N GLN A 107 -2.31 4.99 -9.25
CA GLN A 107 -2.49 3.68 -9.86
C GLN A 107 -2.29 2.54 -8.84
N PHE A 108 -1.23 2.62 -8.04
CA PHE A 108 -1.00 1.69 -6.94
C PHE A 108 -2.18 1.70 -5.96
N ALA A 109 -2.63 2.88 -5.54
CA ALA A 109 -3.75 3.03 -4.61
C ALA A 109 -5.04 2.40 -5.14
N GLU A 110 -5.35 2.57 -6.43
CA GLU A 110 -6.52 1.99 -7.08
C GLU A 110 -6.47 0.46 -7.10
N LEU A 111 -5.30 -0.12 -7.39
CA LEU A 111 -5.10 -1.58 -7.43
C LEU A 111 -5.16 -2.20 -6.03
N THR A 112 -4.60 -1.53 -5.02
CA THR A 112 -4.52 -2.09 -3.66
C THR A 112 -5.68 -1.73 -2.75
N ALA A 113 -6.54 -0.77 -3.11
CA ALA A 113 -7.68 -0.37 -2.28
C ALA A 113 -8.56 -1.54 -1.80
N PRO A 114 -8.87 -2.57 -2.61
CA PRO A 114 -9.62 -3.75 -2.14
C PRO A 114 -8.87 -4.54 -1.06
N ILE A 115 -7.54 -4.71 -1.23
CA ILE A 115 -6.66 -5.40 -0.27
C ILE A 115 -6.69 -4.68 1.08
N PHE A 116 -6.53 -3.35 1.08
CA PHE A 116 -6.56 -2.55 2.30
C PHE A 116 -7.93 -2.57 2.98
N LYS A 117 -9.03 -2.56 2.20
CA LYS A 117 -10.38 -2.72 2.78
C LYS A 117 -10.55 -4.07 3.48
N GLU A 118 -10.01 -5.14 2.92
CA GLU A 118 -10.08 -6.47 3.55
C GLU A 118 -9.24 -6.55 4.83
N LEU A 119 -8.03 -5.97 4.83
CA LEU A 119 -7.13 -5.98 5.99
C LEU A 119 -7.64 -5.12 7.16
N TYR A 120 -8.21 -3.95 6.88
CA TYR A 120 -8.52 -2.94 7.89
C TYR A 120 -10.01 -2.78 8.19
N ASN A 121 -10.89 -3.49 7.48
CA ASN A 121 -12.31 -3.57 7.81
C ASN A 121 -12.64 -4.98 8.33
N PRO A 122 -12.36 -5.28 9.61
CA PRO A 122 -12.67 -6.59 10.16
C PRO A 122 -14.18 -6.86 10.01
N LYS A 123 -14.53 -8.02 9.44
CA LYS A 123 -15.90 -8.53 9.50
C LYS A 123 -16.28 -8.61 10.99
N LYS A 124 -17.19 -7.74 11.42
CA LYS A 124 -17.83 -7.83 12.74
C LYS A 124 -18.65 -9.10 12.82
#